data_AF-A0A918MS69-F1
#
_entry.id   AF-A0A918MS69-F1
#
_cell.length_a   1.000
_cell.length_b   1.000
_cell.length_c   1.000
_cell.angle_alpha   90.00
_cell.angle_beta   90.00
_cell.angle_gamma   90.00
#
_symmetry.space_group_name_H-M   'P 1'
#
loop_
_entity.id
_entity.type
_entity.pdbx_description
1 polymer ?
#
loop_
_entity_poly.entity_id
_entity_poly.type
_entity_poly.pdbx_seq_one_letter_code
_entity_poly.pdbx_strand_id
1 'polypeptide(L)'
;MVATAYLLGVSTRRVEKLAESLGVTQLSKSQVSAMAKHLAEQVTAFRNRPLDTGPYAFVWVDALTQKVREGGRIINVHALIAVGVNADGHREILGIDVATAEDGAGWLAFLRSLTARGLSGVQLVISDAHTGLVNAIGAVLPGAS
;
A
#
# COMPACT_ATOMS: atom_id res chain seq x y z
N MET A 1 -6.84 17.96 -9.42
CA MET A 1 -7.06 18.75 -8.19
C MET A 1 -7.81 17.97 -7.10
N VAL A 2 -9.01 17.45 -7.34
CA VAL A 2 -9.73 16.70 -6.28
C VAL A 2 -9.14 15.30 -6.01
N ALA A 3 -8.69 14.59 -7.04
CA ALA A 3 -7.92 13.34 -6.83
C ALA A 3 -6.66 13.60 -6.00
N THR A 4 -5.99 14.74 -6.23
CA THR A 4 -4.86 15.24 -5.42
C THR A 4 -5.28 15.50 -3.97
N ALA A 5 -6.46 16.07 -3.72
CA ALA A 5 -6.96 16.29 -2.37
C ALA A 5 -7.23 14.97 -1.62
N TYR A 6 -7.78 13.95 -2.29
CA TYR A 6 -7.87 12.60 -1.70
C TYR A 6 -6.48 11.98 -1.44
N LEU A 7 -5.54 12.13 -2.38
CA LEU A 7 -4.16 11.66 -2.23
C LEU A 7 -3.41 12.37 -1.08
N LEU A 8 -3.76 13.63 -0.81
CA LEU A 8 -3.24 14.45 0.29
C LEU A 8 -3.98 14.21 1.62
N GLY A 9 -4.86 13.22 1.72
CA GLY A 9 -5.59 12.88 2.95
C GLY A 9 -6.63 13.92 3.36
N VAL A 10 -7.09 14.74 2.42
CA VAL A 10 -8.09 15.78 2.65
C VAL A 10 -9.46 15.11 2.75
N SER A 11 -10.14 15.24 3.90
CA SER A 11 -11.43 14.59 4.13
C SER A 11 -12.46 14.99 3.05
N THR A 12 -13.45 14.12 2.79
CA THR A 12 -14.52 14.37 1.81
C THR A 12 -15.15 15.76 1.94
N ARG A 13 -15.37 16.21 3.19
CA ARG A 13 -15.89 17.55 3.51
C ARG A 13 -14.92 18.70 3.14
N ARG A 14 -13.61 18.48 3.24
CA ARG A 14 -12.60 19.48 2.82
C ARG A 14 -12.42 19.48 1.31
N VAL A 15 -12.60 18.34 0.65
CA VAL A 15 -12.66 18.25 -0.82
C VAL A 15 -13.83 19.06 -1.36
N GLU A 16 -15.02 18.93 -0.74
CA GLU A 16 -16.19 19.75 -1.07
C GLU A 16 -15.89 21.24 -0.88
N LYS A 17 -15.30 21.64 0.24
CA LYS A 17 -14.91 23.04 0.48
C LYS A 17 -13.88 23.57 -0.53
N LEU A 18 -12.92 22.75 -0.95
CA LEU A 18 -11.93 23.13 -1.96
C LEU A 18 -12.61 23.31 -3.32
N ALA A 19 -13.54 22.42 -3.67
CA ALA A 19 -14.34 22.53 -4.89
C ALA A 19 -15.20 23.79 -4.89
N GLU A 20 -15.88 24.11 -3.78
CA GLU A 20 -16.64 25.35 -3.60
C GLU A 20 -15.76 26.59 -3.75
N SER A 21 -14.55 26.60 -3.15
CA SER A 21 -13.62 27.72 -3.25
C SER A 21 -13.09 27.99 -4.66
N LEU A 22 -13.24 27.03 -5.56
CA LEU A 22 -12.84 27.09 -6.96
C LEU A 22 -14.04 27.29 -7.91
N GLY A 23 -15.23 27.59 -7.38
CA GLY A 23 -16.43 27.87 -8.17
C GLY A 23 -17.22 26.63 -8.61
N VAL A 24 -16.85 25.43 -8.13
CA VAL A 24 -17.64 24.21 -8.32
C VAL A 24 -18.67 24.14 -7.20
N THR A 25 -19.89 24.59 -7.49
CA THR A 25 -20.92 24.84 -6.47
C THR A 25 -21.46 23.58 -5.78
N GLN A 26 -21.49 22.42 -6.45
CA GLN A 26 -21.84 21.13 -5.83
C GLN A 26 -21.18 19.95 -6.56
N LEU A 27 -20.51 19.06 -5.82
CA LEU A 27 -20.14 17.73 -6.31
C LEU A 27 -21.31 16.77 -6.05
N SER A 28 -21.91 16.24 -7.11
CA SER A 28 -22.97 15.24 -6.98
C SER A 28 -22.43 13.92 -6.43
N LYS A 29 -23.30 13.14 -5.76
CA LYS A 29 -22.96 11.78 -5.28
C LYS A 29 -22.40 10.89 -6.40
N SER A 30 -22.92 11.03 -7.62
CA SER A 30 -22.45 10.28 -8.79
C SER A 30 -21.04 10.69 -9.22
N GLN A 31 -20.71 11.99 -9.17
CA GLN A 31 -19.34 12.46 -9.44
C GLN A 31 -18.36 11.97 -8.38
N VAL A 32 -18.70 12.06 -7.09
CA VAL A 32 -17.85 11.52 -6.01
C VAL A 32 -17.62 10.02 -6.19
N SER A 33 -18.68 9.26 -6.50
CA SER A 33 -18.58 7.82 -6.75
C SER A 33 -17.71 7.48 -7.95
N ALA A 34 -17.86 8.20 -9.07
CA ALA A 34 -17.03 8.01 -10.25
C ALA A 34 -15.54 8.28 -9.97
N MET A 35 -15.24 9.29 -9.16
CA MET A 35 -13.87 9.62 -8.77
C MET A 35 -13.26 8.60 -7.82
N ALA A 36 -14.04 8.12 -6.85
CA ALA A 36 -13.62 7.04 -5.96
C ALA A 36 -13.33 5.76 -6.75
N LYS A 37 -14.17 5.44 -7.74
CA LYS A 37 -13.94 4.31 -8.65
C LYS A 37 -12.65 4.48 -9.44
N HIS A 38 -12.42 5.65 -10.02
CA HIS A 38 -11.19 5.92 -10.76
C HIS A 38 -9.94 5.82 -9.88
N LEU A 39 -10.00 6.32 -8.64
CA LEU A 39 -8.90 6.16 -7.69
C LEU A 39 -8.69 4.68 -7.33
N ALA A 40 -9.76 3.92 -7.14
CA ALA A 40 -9.67 2.49 -6.87
C ALA A 40 -8.98 1.74 -8.03
N GLU A 41 -9.31 2.08 -9.28
CA GLU A 41 -8.64 1.53 -10.47
C GLU A 41 -7.13 1.82 -10.45
N GLN A 42 -6.71 3.05 -10.13
CA GLN A 42 -5.29 3.40 -10.01
C GLN A 42 -4.59 2.66 -8.88
N VAL A 43 -5.24 2.52 -7.72
CA VAL A 43 -4.71 1.76 -6.58
C VAL A 43 -4.55 0.30 -6.95
N THR A 44 -5.54 -0.31 -7.61
CA THR A 44 -5.47 -1.69 -8.10
C THR A 44 -4.35 -1.87 -9.12
N ALA A 45 -4.22 -0.94 -10.08
CA ALA A 45 -3.15 -0.97 -11.06
C ALA A 45 -1.76 -0.88 -10.39
N PHE A 46 -1.59 0.02 -9.42
CA PHE A 46 -0.35 0.14 -8.66
C PHE A 46 -0.03 -1.14 -7.87
N ARG A 47 -1.02 -1.70 -7.17
CA ARG A 47 -0.84 -2.91 -6.35
C ARG A 47 -0.48 -4.15 -7.16
N ASN A 48 -0.92 -4.21 -8.41
CA ASN A 48 -0.69 -5.37 -9.29
C ASN A 48 0.37 -5.12 -10.36
N ARG A 49 1.04 -3.95 -10.37
CA ARG A 49 2.06 -3.64 -11.37
C ARG A 49 3.21 -4.66 -11.30
N PRO A 50 3.76 -5.09 -12.45
CA PRO A 50 5.01 -5.84 -12.44
C PRO A 50 6.12 -4.97 -11.82
N LEU A 51 7.01 -5.63 -11.10
CA LEU A 51 8.25 -5.06 -10.63
C LEU A 51 9.33 -5.29 -11.67
N ASP A 52 10.34 -4.44 -11.68
CA ASP A 52 11.51 -4.66 -12.51
C ASP A 52 12.16 -5.98 -12.09
N THR A 53 12.83 -6.69 -12.99
CA THR A 53 13.33 -8.05 -12.71
C THR A 53 14.46 -8.07 -11.66
N GLY A 54 14.82 -6.92 -11.08
CA GLY A 54 15.80 -6.77 -10.02
C GLY A 54 17.18 -6.34 -10.53
N PRO A 55 18.20 -6.38 -9.65
CA PRO A 55 18.11 -6.83 -8.25
C PRO A 55 17.51 -5.76 -7.32
N TYR A 56 16.72 -6.21 -6.34
CA TYR A 56 16.29 -5.39 -5.20
C TYR A 56 17.07 -5.78 -3.94
N ALA A 57 18.35 -5.43 -3.89
CA ALA A 57 19.27 -5.92 -2.85
C ALA A 57 18.80 -5.59 -1.40
N PHE A 58 18.15 -4.44 -1.23
CA PHE A 58 17.65 -3.94 0.05
C PHE A 58 16.14 -3.75 -0.01
N VAL A 59 15.43 -4.35 0.95
CA VAL A 59 13.98 -4.20 1.10
C VAL A 59 13.64 -3.80 2.53
N TRP A 60 12.83 -2.77 2.70
CA TRP A 60 12.20 -2.42 3.97
C TRP A 60 10.76 -2.89 3.95
N VAL A 61 10.31 -3.45 5.07
CA VAL A 61 8.95 -3.93 5.27
C VAL A 61 8.41 -3.37 6.58
N ASP A 62 7.25 -2.72 6.52
CA ASP A 62 6.62 -2.06 7.67
C ASP A 62 5.09 -2.13 7.60
N ALA A 63 4.41 -2.03 8.75
CA ALA A 63 2.97 -2.01 8.87
C ALA A 63 2.47 -0.74 9.56
N LEU A 64 1.59 0.00 8.89
CA LEU A 64 0.90 1.15 9.48
C LEU A 64 -0.48 0.73 9.99
N THR A 65 -0.65 0.77 11.31
CA THR A 65 -1.96 0.48 11.93
C THR A 65 -2.86 1.71 11.90
N GLN A 66 -4.04 1.57 11.30
CA GLN A 66 -5.08 2.59 11.22
C GLN A 66 -6.39 2.08 11.82
N LYS A 67 -7.04 2.91 12.64
CA LYS A 67 -8.41 2.64 13.11
C LYS A 67 -9.40 2.99 12.01
N VAL A 68 -10.19 2.02 11.58
CA VAL A 68 -11.21 2.15 10.54
C VAL A 68 -12.58 1.75 11.10
N ARG A 69 -13.64 2.43 10.65
CA ARG A 69 -15.01 2.06 11.00
C ARG A 69 -15.57 1.13 9.94
N GLU A 70 -15.86 -0.11 10.31
CA GLU A 70 -16.44 -1.15 9.46
C GLU A 70 -17.59 -1.83 10.19
N GLY A 71 -18.73 -2.04 9.51
CA GLY A 71 -19.90 -2.70 10.12
C GLY A 71 -20.43 -2.04 11.40
N GLY A 72 -20.25 -0.72 11.55
CA GLY A 72 -20.63 0.02 12.76
C GLY A 72 -19.67 -0.12 13.95
N ARG A 73 -18.56 -0.85 13.80
CA ARG A 73 -17.52 -1.01 14.83
C ARG A 73 -16.22 -0.36 14.37
N ILE A 74 -15.38 0.04 15.34
CA ILE A 74 -14.03 0.49 15.04
C ILE A 74 -13.11 -0.72 15.14
N ILE A 75 -12.42 -1.03 14.06
CA ILE A 75 -11.42 -2.10 13.97
C ILE A 75 -10.05 -1.53 13.64
N ASN A 76 -9.00 -2.26 13.99
CA ASN A 76 -7.66 -1.96 13.50
C ASN A 76 -7.49 -2.60 12.13
N VAL A 77 -6.87 -1.85 11.23
CA VAL A 77 -6.50 -2.28 9.89
C VAL A 77 -5.02 -1.97 9.72
N HIS A 78 -4.28 -2.89 9.12
CA HIS A 78 -2.84 -2.82 8.99
C HIS A 78 -2.47 -2.65 7.52
N ALA A 79 -1.89 -1.50 7.18
CA ALA A 79 -1.37 -1.25 5.85
C ALA A 79 0.07 -1.76 5.77
N LEU A 80 0.27 -2.90 5.11
CA LEU A 80 1.56 -3.53 4.87
C LEU A 80 2.25 -2.83 3.72
N ILE A 81 3.49 -2.39 3.90
CA ILE A 81 4.24 -1.61 2.91
C ILE A 81 5.60 -2.27 2.69
N ALA A 82 6.00 -2.39 1.42
CA ALA A 82 7.34 -2.79 1.04
C ALA A 82 8.00 -1.70 0.19
N VAL A 83 9.21 -1.31 0.56
CA VAL A 83 10.06 -0.36 -0.17
C VAL A 83 11.34 -1.07 -0.56
N GLY A 84 11.77 -0.95 -1.81
CA GLY A 84 13.00 -1.56 -2.32
C GLY A 84 13.90 -0.54 -2.95
N VAL A 85 15.20 -0.84 -3.04
CA VAL A 85 16.15 -0.12 -3.88
C VAL A 85 16.32 -0.89 -5.18
N ASN A 86 15.97 -0.28 -6.31
CA ASN A 86 16.08 -0.91 -7.62
C ASN A 86 17.55 -0.95 -8.11
N ALA A 87 17.76 -1.53 -9.29
CA ALA A 87 19.09 -1.67 -9.90
C ALA A 87 19.82 -0.33 -10.13
N ASP A 88 19.07 0.76 -10.31
CA ASP A 88 19.59 2.11 -10.50
C ASP A 88 19.93 2.82 -9.17
N GLY A 89 19.71 2.17 -8.03
CA GLY A 89 19.93 2.74 -6.70
C GLY A 89 18.80 3.64 -6.21
N HIS A 90 17.65 3.65 -6.88
CA HIS A 90 16.49 4.44 -6.49
C HIS A 90 15.56 3.66 -5.56
N ARG A 91 15.11 4.33 -4.50
CA ARG A 91 14.06 3.78 -3.62
C ARG A 91 12.70 3.91 -4.28
N GLU A 92 11.95 2.83 -4.30
CA GLU A 92 10.57 2.80 -4.78
C GLU A 92 9.69 1.93 -3.89
N ILE A 93 8.38 2.23 -3.88
CA ILE A 93 7.39 1.39 -3.20
C ILE A 93 7.08 0.19 -4.10
N LEU A 94 7.42 -1.00 -3.64
CA LEU A 94 7.19 -2.27 -4.34
C LEU A 94 5.74 -2.73 -4.23
N GLY A 95 5.10 -2.43 -3.10
CA GLY A 95 3.71 -2.79 -2.89
C GLY A 95 3.13 -2.22 -1.61
N ILE A 96 1.80 -2.21 -1.61
CA ILE A 96 0.99 -1.94 -0.42
C ILE A 96 -0.15 -2.95 -0.37
N ASP A 97 -0.40 -3.52 0.80
CA ASP A 97 -1.57 -4.35 1.08
C ASP A 97 -2.25 -3.91 2.38
N VAL A 98 -3.50 -4.33 2.56
CA VAL A 98 -4.30 -4.04 3.73
C VAL A 98 -4.73 -5.37 4.33
N ALA A 99 -4.29 -5.62 5.56
CA ALA A 99 -4.66 -6.79 6.33
C ALA A 99 -5.52 -6.39 7.54
N THR A 100 -6.54 -7.19 7.84
CA THR A 100 -7.38 -7.02 9.03
C THR A 100 -6.75 -7.58 10.31
N ALA A 101 -5.61 -8.27 10.19
CA ALA A 101 -4.77 -8.71 11.30
C ALA A 101 -3.30 -8.67 10.89
N GLU A 102 -2.42 -8.22 11.80
CA GLU A 102 -0.97 -8.41 11.72
C GLU A 102 -0.60 -9.86 12.05
N ASP A 103 -1.01 -10.79 11.21
CA ASP A 103 -0.63 -12.20 11.36
C ASP A 103 0.40 -12.63 10.31
N GLY A 104 1.02 -13.80 10.54
CA GLY A 104 1.98 -14.35 9.59
C GLY A 104 1.37 -14.67 8.22
N ALA A 105 0.06 -14.89 8.12
CA ALA A 105 -0.61 -15.23 6.87
C ALA A 105 -0.74 -14.00 5.95
N GLY A 106 -1.10 -12.84 6.51
CA GLY A 106 -1.14 -11.57 5.79
C GLY A 106 0.24 -11.19 5.23
N TRP A 107 1.28 -11.28 6.06
CA TRP A 107 2.66 -11.05 5.61
C TRP A 107 3.11 -12.05 4.55
N LEU A 108 2.80 -13.33 4.71
CA LEU A 108 3.15 -14.36 3.74
C LEU A 108 2.48 -14.12 2.38
N ALA A 109 1.19 -13.79 2.37
CA ALA A 109 0.45 -13.48 1.16
C ALA A 109 1.02 -12.24 0.47
N PHE A 110 1.30 -11.18 1.24
CA PHE A 110 1.88 -9.94 0.73
C PHE A 110 3.25 -10.16 0.09
N LEU A 111 4.18 -10.82 0.78
CA LEU A 111 5.51 -11.10 0.24
C LEU A 111 5.47 -12.01 -0.99
N ARG A 112 4.60 -13.03 -1.00
CA ARG A 112 4.38 -13.88 -2.19
C ARG A 112 3.85 -13.09 -3.38
N SER A 113 3.00 -12.08 -3.14
CA SER A 113 2.53 -11.20 -4.20
C SER A 113 3.66 -10.38 -4.81
N LEU A 114 4.67 -9.99 -4.02
CA LEU A 114 5.82 -9.25 -4.51
C LEU A 114 6.72 -10.14 -5.37
N THR A 115 7.01 -11.36 -4.91
CA THR A 115 7.83 -12.31 -5.69
C THR A 115 7.15 -12.73 -6.98
N ALA A 116 5.83 -12.97 -6.95
CA ALA A 116 5.04 -13.24 -8.16
C ALA A 116 5.05 -12.09 -9.17
N ARG A 117 5.26 -10.85 -8.70
CA ARG A 117 5.35 -9.65 -9.55
C ARG A 117 6.78 -9.34 -10.02
N GLY A 118 7.79 -10.11 -9.61
CA GLY A 118 9.17 -9.97 -10.08
C GLY A 118 10.21 -9.58 -9.02
N LEU A 119 9.83 -9.47 -7.75
CA LEU A 119 10.79 -9.21 -6.68
C LEU A 119 11.84 -10.33 -6.61
N SER A 120 13.09 -9.99 -6.90
CA SER A 120 14.20 -10.94 -6.92
C SER A 120 15.51 -10.29 -6.44
N GLY A 121 16.48 -11.12 -6.06
CA GLY A 121 17.81 -10.66 -5.66
C GLY A 121 17.88 -9.94 -4.31
N VAL A 122 16.91 -10.19 -3.41
CA VAL A 122 16.90 -9.59 -2.07
C VAL A 122 18.01 -10.18 -1.22
N GLN A 123 18.83 -9.32 -0.62
CA GLN A 123 19.96 -9.70 0.23
C GLN A 123 19.76 -9.30 1.69
N LEU A 124 19.07 -8.19 1.94
CA LEU A 124 18.79 -7.69 3.28
C LEU A 124 17.33 -7.24 3.36
N VAL A 125 16.61 -7.75 4.36
CA VAL A 125 15.28 -7.25 4.72
C VAL A 125 15.35 -6.51 6.06
N ILE A 126 14.88 -5.27 6.06
CA ILE A 126 14.81 -4.42 7.25
C ILE A 126 13.34 -4.36 7.67
N SER A 127 13.03 -4.95 8.82
CA SER A 127 11.68 -4.98 9.38
C SER A 127 11.71 -4.85 10.90
N ASP A 128 10.53 -4.72 11.51
CA ASP A 128 10.40 -4.99 12.93
C ASP A 128 10.61 -6.50 13.24
N ALA A 129 10.78 -6.81 14.52
CA ALA A 129 11.03 -8.17 15.00
C ALA A 129 9.74 -8.99 15.21
N HIS A 130 8.63 -8.62 14.57
CA HIS A 130 7.38 -9.36 14.72
C HIS A 130 7.54 -10.79 14.18
N THR A 131 7.31 -11.80 15.04
CA THR A 131 7.58 -13.22 14.72
C THR A 131 6.87 -13.69 13.44
N GLY A 132 5.64 -13.23 13.20
CA GLY A 132 4.89 -13.58 11.98
C GLY A 132 5.56 -13.05 10.71
N LEU A 133 6.15 -11.85 10.77
CA LEU A 133 6.85 -11.22 9.66
C LEU A 133 8.19 -11.91 9.41
N VAL A 134 8.99 -12.14 10.45
CA VAL A 134 10.29 -12.84 10.35
C VAL A 134 10.12 -14.22 9.71
N ASN A 135 9.10 -14.99 10.13
CA ASN A 135 8.79 -16.29 9.55
C ASN A 135 8.37 -16.19 8.07
N ALA A 136 7.56 -15.17 7.72
CA ALA A 136 7.13 -14.95 6.34
C ALA A 136 8.31 -14.55 5.44
N ILE A 137 9.24 -13.71 5.92
CA ILE A 137 10.47 -13.34 5.21
C ILE A 137 11.29 -14.60 4.92
N GLY A 138 11.59 -15.40 5.95
CA GLY A 138 12.38 -16.62 5.77
C GLY A 138 11.75 -17.64 4.82
N ALA A 139 10.41 -17.67 4.74
CA ALA A 139 9.68 -18.57 3.84
C ALA A 139 9.65 -18.10 2.38
N VAL A 140 9.69 -16.78 2.12
CA VAL A 140 9.46 -16.21 0.78
C VAL A 140 10.74 -15.69 0.13
N LEU A 141 11.69 -15.21 0.93
CA LEU A 141 12.93 -14.58 0.48
C LEU A 141 14.13 -15.37 1.04
N PRO A 142 14.31 -16.65 0.64
CA PRO A 142 15.40 -17.47 1.14
C PRO A 142 16.74 -16.86 0.74
N GLY A 143 17.63 -16.68 1.72
CA GLY A 143 18.96 -16.09 1.51
C GLY A 143 19.05 -14.59 1.79
N ALA A 144 17.93 -13.92 2.07
CA ALA A 144 17.98 -12.58 2.67
C ALA A 144 18.37 -12.69 4.15
N SER A 145 19.24 -11.77 4.60
CA SER A 145 19.58 -11.57 6.01
C SER A 145 18.59 -10.65 6.70
#